data_AF-A0A662HLG0-F1
#
_entry.id   AF-A0A662HLG0-F1
#
_cell.length_a   1.000
_cell.length_b   1.000
_cell.length_c   1.000
_cell.angle_alpha   90.00
_cell.angle_beta   90.00
_cell.angle_gamma   90.00
#
_symmetry.space_group_name_H-M   'P 1'
#
loop_
_entity.id
_entity.type
_entity.pdbx_description
1 polymer ?
#
loop_
_entity_poly.entity_id
_entity_poly.type
_entity_poly.pdbx_seq_one_letter_code
_entity_poly.pdbx_strand_id
1 'polypeptide(L)'
;MLLTHPVSNYVEFSCSTPPTQRPPVRLARRAVDVLLLSMVRDGLIAPRHRRALLSSLTLLERDEVTLKVLESIAPSEVYRVFRYLRRVFSDDVEGLPAVYPLLLEMPLTSVLPPLYTLALSPWRPSKVMIEACPGLEPRVMRILEHASAALGVSVEFVKCRGGAGALAVLGEAEPIDMLEIALGDLKKTGSDILSEVVGGGGVMTGRALMDLLDEQGLRALRLLLAFDFLRAYPSQGGLLIYVSEKGLEYALSRA
;
A
#
# COMPACT_ATOMS: atom_id res chain seq x y z
N MET A 1 -23.84 2.62 -28.96
CA MET A 1 -22.56 2.45 -29.70
C MET A 1 -21.51 2.10 -28.65
N LEU A 2 -21.22 0.81 -28.48
CA LEU A 2 -20.21 0.32 -27.54
C LEU A 2 -18.88 0.34 -28.27
N LEU A 3 -18.00 1.29 -27.94
CA LEU A 3 -16.61 1.26 -28.39
C LEU A 3 -15.90 0.16 -27.58
N THR A 4 -15.91 -1.06 -28.11
CA THR A 4 -14.98 -2.10 -27.70
C THR A 4 -13.59 -1.66 -28.16
N HIS A 5 -12.84 -0.97 -27.29
CA HIS A 5 -11.41 -0.80 -27.51
C HIS A 5 -10.80 -2.20 -27.70
N PRO A 6 -10.08 -2.47 -28.80
CA PRO A 6 -9.37 -3.73 -28.92
C PRO A 6 -8.42 -3.79 -27.73
N VAL A 7 -8.53 -4.84 -26.92
CA VAL A 7 -7.58 -5.12 -25.84
C VAL A 7 -6.21 -5.12 -26.48
N SER A 8 -5.44 -4.07 -26.22
CA SER A 8 -4.08 -3.95 -26.74
C SER A 8 -3.32 -5.19 -26.29
N ASN A 9 -2.79 -5.96 -27.24
CA ASN A 9 -1.95 -7.14 -26.98
C ASN A 9 -0.61 -6.79 -26.31
N TYR A 10 -0.40 -5.50 -26.02
CA TYR A 10 0.76 -4.99 -25.33
C TYR A 10 0.39 -3.98 -24.25
N VAL A 11 1.27 -3.87 -23.27
CA VAL A 11 1.16 -2.88 -22.19
C VAL A 11 2.34 -1.94 -22.27
N GLU A 12 2.09 -0.64 -22.19
CA GLU A 12 3.11 0.40 -22.30
C GLU A 12 3.47 0.96 -20.92
N PHE A 13 4.75 1.15 -20.66
CA PHE A 13 5.27 1.94 -19.55
C PHE A 13 5.99 3.18 -20.06
N SER A 14 5.71 4.34 -19.47
CA SER A 14 6.37 5.58 -19.88
C SER A 14 6.79 6.47 -18.72
N CYS A 15 7.97 7.09 -18.85
CA CYS A 15 8.45 8.18 -17.99
C CYS A 15 7.95 9.57 -18.44
N SER A 16 7.35 9.69 -19.63
CA SER A 16 7.05 10.98 -20.29
C SER A 16 5.57 11.13 -20.67
N THR A 17 4.89 10.02 -20.95
CA THR A 17 3.48 9.98 -21.33
C THR A 17 2.64 9.82 -20.06
N PRO A 18 1.78 10.78 -19.71
CA PRO A 18 0.95 10.68 -18.52
C PRO A 18 -0.04 9.52 -18.65
N PRO A 19 -0.31 8.80 -17.56
CA PRO A 19 -1.31 7.74 -17.59
C PRO A 19 -2.69 8.34 -17.86
N THR A 20 -3.47 7.70 -18.73
CA THR A 20 -4.87 8.11 -19.01
C THR A 20 -5.79 7.86 -17.82
N GLN A 21 -5.39 6.96 -16.91
CA GLN A 21 -6.07 6.65 -15.64
C GLN A 21 -5.09 5.95 -14.69
N ARG A 22 -5.42 5.87 -13.40
CA ARG A 22 -4.56 5.20 -12.41
C ARG A 22 -4.51 3.69 -12.65
N PRO A 23 -3.34 3.04 -12.59
CA PRO A 23 -3.26 1.60 -12.81
C PRO A 23 -3.87 0.80 -11.66
N PRO A 24 -4.59 -0.29 -11.95
CA PRO A 24 -5.22 -1.12 -10.92
C PRO A 24 -4.19 -1.93 -10.11
N VAL A 25 -4.39 -2.03 -8.79
CA VAL A 25 -3.61 -2.87 -7.88
C VAL A 25 -4.54 -3.57 -6.89
N ARG A 26 -4.87 -4.83 -7.20
CA ARG A 26 -5.60 -5.74 -6.31
C ARG A 26 -4.88 -7.07 -6.25
N LEU A 27 -4.41 -7.44 -5.07
CA LEU A 27 -3.46 -8.54 -4.92
C LEU A 27 -4.16 -9.75 -4.34
N ALA A 28 -3.97 -10.93 -4.94
CA ALA A 28 -4.19 -12.16 -4.20
C ALA A 28 -3.21 -12.19 -3.02
N ARG A 29 -3.66 -12.62 -1.84
CA ARG A 29 -2.86 -12.65 -0.61
C ARG A 29 -1.46 -13.27 -0.79
N ARG A 30 -1.37 -14.36 -1.56
CA ARG A 30 -0.11 -15.05 -1.89
C ARG A 30 0.94 -14.18 -2.58
N ALA A 31 0.52 -13.15 -3.31
CA ALA A 31 1.39 -12.29 -4.08
C ALA A 31 1.78 -11.01 -3.31
N VAL A 32 1.16 -10.74 -2.16
CA VAL A 32 1.51 -9.60 -1.30
C VAL A 32 2.93 -9.72 -0.77
N ASP A 33 3.38 -10.93 -0.45
CA ASP A 33 4.74 -11.13 0.05
C ASP A 33 5.81 -10.72 -0.97
N VAL A 34 5.55 -10.99 -2.25
CA VAL A 34 6.43 -10.59 -3.35
C VAL A 34 6.53 -9.07 -3.42
N LEU A 35 5.40 -8.36 -3.33
CA LEU A 35 5.37 -6.90 -3.28
C LEU A 35 6.18 -6.37 -2.08
N LEU A 36 5.92 -6.88 -0.88
CA LEU A 36 6.60 -6.41 0.33
C LEU A 36 8.10 -6.70 0.31
N LEU A 37 8.51 -7.85 -0.24
CA LEU A 37 9.93 -8.18 -0.40
C LEU A 37 10.62 -7.21 -1.36
N SER A 38 9.97 -6.84 -2.45
CA SER A 38 10.47 -5.80 -3.36
C SER A 38 10.59 -4.45 -2.66
N MET A 39 9.57 -4.02 -1.91
CA MET A 39 9.64 -2.78 -1.13
C MET A 39 10.79 -2.77 -0.11
N VAL A 40 11.12 -3.93 0.47
CA VAL A 40 12.30 -4.07 1.35
C VAL A 40 13.60 -3.91 0.57
N ARG A 41 13.70 -4.54 -0.61
CA ARG A 41 14.88 -4.43 -1.48
C ARG A 41 15.09 -3.00 -1.99
N ASP A 42 14.00 -2.28 -2.15
CA ASP A 42 13.97 -0.89 -2.57
C ASP A 42 14.23 0.10 -1.42
N GLY A 43 14.35 -0.39 -0.18
CA GLY A 43 14.56 0.46 0.99
C GLY A 43 13.35 1.31 1.38
N LEU A 44 12.17 1.09 0.76
CA LEU A 44 10.93 1.79 1.10
C LEU A 44 10.40 1.37 2.47
N ILE A 45 10.64 0.12 2.86
CA ILE A 45 10.29 -0.42 4.17
C ILE A 45 11.43 -1.29 4.71
N ALA A 46 11.53 -1.43 6.02
CA ALA A 46 12.48 -2.33 6.66
C ALA A 46 11.96 -3.78 6.71
N PRO A 47 12.83 -4.81 6.84
CA PRO A 47 12.41 -6.22 6.96
C PRO A 47 11.46 -6.50 8.15
N ARG A 48 11.54 -5.68 9.21
CA ARG A 48 10.61 -5.74 10.34
C ARG A 48 9.19 -5.29 9.97
N HIS A 49 9.05 -4.29 9.09
CA HIS A 49 7.76 -3.80 8.63
C HIS A 49 7.07 -4.83 7.74
N ARG A 50 7.81 -5.52 6.85
CA ARG A 50 7.29 -6.66 6.08
C ARG A 50 6.72 -7.75 7.00
N ARG A 51 7.45 -8.14 8.05
CA ARG A 51 6.98 -9.14 9.02
C ARG A 51 5.71 -8.69 9.75
N ALA A 52 5.66 -7.44 10.19
CA ALA A 52 4.47 -6.87 10.82
C ALA A 52 3.27 -6.90 9.88
N LEU A 53 3.42 -6.40 8.64
CA LEU A 53 2.38 -6.39 7.62
C LEU A 53 1.83 -7.80 7.32
N LEU A 54 2.70 -8.79 7.11
CA LEU A 54 2.27 -10.17 6.86
C LEU A 54 1.50 -10.75 8.04
N SER A 55 1.93 -10.46 9.27
CA SER A 55 1.24 -10.90 10.49
C SER A 55 -0.14 -10.22 10.61
N SER A 56 -0.22 -8.93 10.33
CA SER A 56 -1.48 -8.19 10.32
C SER A 56 -2.44 -8.69 9.24
N LEU A 57 -1.95 -9.06 8.06
CA LEU A 57 -2.76 -9.70 7.02
C LEU A 57 -3.30 -11.06 7.47
N THR A 58 -2.56 -11.79 8.30
CA THR A 58 -3.07 -13.05 8.87
C THR A 58 -4.26 -12.85 9.77
N LEU A 59 -4.30 -11.75 10.52
CA LEU A 59 -5.41 -11.41 11.41
C LEU A 59 -6.68 -10.97 10.68
N LEU A 60 -6.54 -10.34 9.50
CA LEU A 60 -7.69 -9.84 8.73
C LEU A 60 -8.40 -10.91 7.87
N GLU A 61 -7.83 -12.11 7.73
CA GLU A 61 -8.44 -13.23 6.97
C GLU A 61 -8.95 -12.86 5.56
N ARG A 62 -8.31 -11.90 4.87
CA ARG A 62 -8.72 -11.50 3.51
C ARG A 62 -7.97 -12.26 2.43
N ASP A 63 -8.70 -12.74 1.42
CA ASP A 63 -8.14 -13.39 0.23
C ASP A 63 -7.50 -12.41 -0.75
N GLU A 64 -8.04 -11.20 -0.79
CA GLU A 64 -7.57 -10.12 -1.65
C GLU A 64 -7.16 -8.90 -0.83
N VAL A 65 -6.06 -8.30 -1.25
CA VAL A 65 -5.37 -7.24 -0.54
C VAL A 65 -5.17 -6.07 -1.48
N THR A 66 -5.77 -4.94 -1.12
CA THR A 66 -5.63 -3.67 -1.85
C THR A 66 -4.62 -2.77 -1.15
N LEU A 67 -4.23 -1.66 -1.80
CA LEU A 67 -3.36 -0.67 -1.17
C LEU A 67 -4.05 0.00 0.04
N LYS A 68 -5.39 0.10 0.04
CA LYS A 68 -6.17 0.56 1.22
C LYS A 68 -5.99 -0.36 2.43
N VAL A 69 -6.03 -1.67 2.20
CA VAL A 69 -5.80 -2.65 3.27
C VAL A 69 -4.38 -2.50 3.79
N LEU A 70 -3.39 -2.47 2.90
CA LEU A 70 -1.97 -2.31 3.27
C LEU A 70 -1.71 -1.01 4.05
N GLU A 71 -2.31 0.11 3.64
CA GLU A 71 -2.25 1.38 4.37
C GLU A 71 -2.82 1.25 5.79
N SER A 72 -4.00 0.64 5.94
CA SER A 72 -4.65 0.45 7.24
C SER A 72 -3.82 -0.39 8.21
N ILE A 73 -3.21 -1.49 7.74
CA ILE A 73 -2.45 -2.40 8.61
C ILE A 73 -0.97 -2.00 8.80
N ALA A 74 -0.48 -1.06 8.01
CA ALA A 74 0.92 -0.66 8.07
C ALA A 74 1.26 0.05 9.39
N PRO A 75 2.46 -0.18 9.95
CA PRO A 75 2.96 0.61 11.07
C PRO A 75 3.00 2.11 10.75
N SER A 76 2.91 2.94 11.78
CA SER A 76 2.94 4.40 11.69
C SER A 76 4.18 4.92 10.97
N GLU A 77 5.31 4.21 11.06
CA GLU A 77 6.54 4.59 10.38
C GLU A 77 6.46 4.47 8.84
N VAL A 78 5.52 3.69 8.29
CA VAL A 78 5.49 3.35 6.85
C VAL A 78 4.11 3.34 6.18
N TYR A 79 3.00 3.51 6.89
CA TYR A 79 1.66 3.58 6.26
C TYR A 79 1.56 4.66 5.17
N ARG A 80 2.30 5.76 5.33
CA ARG A 80 2.42 6.84 4.34
C ARG A 80 2.97 6.38 2.99
N VAL A 81 3.77 5.32 2.96
CA VAL A 81 4.26 4.73 1.70
C VAL A 81 3.08 4.16 0.91
N PHE A 82 2.18 3.41 1.55
CA PHE A 82 1.00 2.86 0.88
C PHE A 82 0.00 3.95 0.50
N ARG A 83 -0.14 4.98 1.33
CA ARG A 83 -0.92 6.18 1.00
C ARG A 83 -0.38 6.90 -0.24
N TYR A 84 0.94 7.05 -0.35
CA TYR A 84 1.58 7.62 -1.54
C TYR A 84 1.30 6.75 -2.77
N LEU A 85 1.45 5.42 -2.65
CA LEU A 85 1.15 4.49 -3.74
C LEU A 85 -0.32 4.60 -4.20
N ARG A 86 -1.28 4.83 -3.30
CA ARG A 86 -2.70 5.05 -3.67
C ARG A 86 -2.96 6.33 -4.46
N ARG A 87 -2.04 7.30 -4.44
CA ARG A 87 -2.13 8.46 -5.35
C ARG A 87 -1.87 8.02 -6.78
N VAL A 88 -0.95 7.08 -6.96
CA VAL A 88 -0.54 6.59 -8.27
C VAL A 88 -1.47 5.50 -8.79
N PHE A 89 -1.90 4.58 -7.92
CA PHE A 89 -2.61 3.36 -8.28
C PHE A 89 -4.10 3.40 -7.85
N SER A 90 -4.94 2.66 -8.56
CA SER A 90 -6.36 2.45 -8.28
C SER A 90 -6.59 1.07 -7.63
N ASP A 91 -7.64 0.92 -6.85
CA ASP A 91 -8.09 -0.42 -6.40
C ASP A 91 -9.05 -1.07 -7.40
N ASP A 92 -9.60 -0.27 -8.32
CA ASP A 92 -10.56 -0.71 -9.34
C ASP A 92 -9.81 -1.32 -10.52
N VAL A 93 -10.20 -2.53 -10.91
CA VAL A 93 -9.66 -3.35 -12.00
C VAL A 93 -10.41 -3.18 -13.32
N GLU A 94 -11.51 -2.41 -13.34
CA GLU A 94 -12.28 -2.13 -14.54
C GLU A 94 -11.60 -1.06 -15.41
N GLY A 95 -11.26 -1.43 -16.65
CA GLY A 95 -10.50 -0.58 -17.56
C GLY A 95 -9.01 -0.55 -17.18
N LEU A 96 -8.16 -1.21 -17.98
CA LEU A 96 -6.71 -1.10 -17.81
C LEU A 96 -6.24 0.23 -18.41
N PRO A 97 -5.29 0.95 -17.76
CA PRO A 97 -4.68 2.10 -18.38
C PRO A 97 -3.96 1.68 -19.66
N ALA A 98 -4.07 2.51 -20.69
CA ALA A 98 -3.33 2.30 -21.93
C ALA A 98 -1.82 2.47 -21.73
N VAL A 99 -1.43 3.35 -20.80
CA VAL A 99 -0.03 3.68 -20.46
C VAL A 99 0.14 3.67 -18.94
N TYR A 100 1.10 2.87 -18.46
CA TYR A 100 1.49 2.76 -17.07
C TYR A 100 2.62 3.76 -16.77
N PRO A 101 2.57 4.46 -15.63
CA PRO A 101 3.63 5.39 -15.26
C PRO A 101 4.88 4.64 -14.81
N LEU A 102 6.05 5.06 -15.28
CA LEU A 102 7.35 4.63 -14.77
C LEU A 102 7.83 5.63 -13.70
N LEU A 103 7.72 5.25 -12.42
CA LEU A 103 8.06 6.13 -11.30
C LEU A 103 9.58 6.15 -11.03
N LEU A 104 10.28 7.13 -11.60
CA LEU A 104 11.74 7.28 -11.47
C LEU A 104 12.20 7.81 -10.10
N GLU A 105 11.31 8.51 -9.37
CA GLU A 105 11.61 9.11 -8.07
C GLU A 105 11.59 8.10 -6.91
N MET A 106 11.05 6.90 -7.13
CA MET A 106 11.09 5.85 -6.12
C MET A 106 12.49 5.22 -6.12
N PRO A 107 13.22 5.21 -4.99
CA PRO A 107 14.52 4.56 -4.93
C PRO A 107 14.33 3.08 -5.27
N LEU A 108 14.95 2.65 -6.36
CA LEU A 108 14.92 1.30 -6.91
C LEU A 108 13.52 0.87 -7.44
N THR A 109 13.50 0.46 -8.70
CA THR A 109 12.32 0.11 -9.50
C THR A 109 11.74 -1.28 -9.20
N SER A 110 12.10 -1.95 -8.10
CA SER A 110 11.74 -3.36 -7.89
C SER A 110 10.29 -3.58 -7.41
N VAL A 111 9.56 -2.52 -7.04
CA VAL A 111 8.11 -2.51 -6.81
C VAL A 111 7.31 -2.61 -8.13
N LEU A 112 7.83 -2.08 -9.24
CA LEU A 112 7.11 -2.02 -10.51
C LEU A 112 6.86 -3.41 -11.12
N PRO A 113 7.82 -4.36 -11.18
CA PRO A 113 7.57 -5.70 -11.71
C PRO A 113 6.53 -6.52 -10.91
N PRO A 114 6.51 -6.51 -9.56
CA PRO A 114 5.41 -7.08 -8.78
C PRO A 114 4.09 -6.38 -9.05
N LEU A 115 4.03 -5.04 -8.96
CA LEU A 115 2.78 -4.29 -9.24
C LEU A 115 2.27 -4.54 -10.67
N TYR A 116 3.18 -4.75 -11.61
CA TYR A 116 2.87 -5.12 -12.99
C TYR A 116 2.35 -6.56 -13.13
N THR A 117 3.01 -7.52 -12.50
CA THR A 117 2.55 -8.92 -12.43
C THR A 117 1.16 -9.00 -11.80
N LEU A 118 0.88 -8.09 -10.87
CA LEU A 118 -0.37 -8.00 -10.11
C LEU A 118 -1.48 -7.26 -10.87
N ALA A 119 -1.14 -6.20 -11.62
CA ALA A 119 -2.07 -5.47 -12.48
C ALA A 119 -2.47 -6.26 -13.74
N LEU A 120 -1.66 -7.25 -14.17
CA LEU A 120 -1.84 -7.98 -15.43
C LEU A 120 -2.23 -9.45 -15.29
N SER A 121 -2.46 -9.94 -14.08
CA SER A 121 -3.07 -11.25 -13.88
C SER A 121 -4.58 -11.06 -13.82
N PRO A 122 -5.40 -11.49 -14.82
CA PRO A 122 -5.24 -12.63 -15.75
C PRO A 122 -4.89 -12.31 -17.23
N TRP A 123 -4.63 -11.05 -17.57
CA TRP A 123 -4.60 -10.52 -18.94
C TRP A 123 -3.40 -10.94 -19.81
N ARG A 124 -2.36 -11.57 -19.22
CA ARG A 124 -1.22 -12.22 -19.90
C ARG A 124 -0.86 -11.57 -21.25
N PRO A 125 -0.42 -10.30 -21.26
CA PRO A 125 -0.11 -9.63 -22.51
C PRO A 125 1.01 -10.35 -23.25
N SER A 126 0.99 -10.32 -24.57
CA SER A 126 2.02 -10.93 -25.42
C SER A 126 3.30 -10.07 -25.52
N LYS A 127 3.19 -8.78 -25.18
CA LYS A 127 4.27 -7.79 -25.31
C LYS A 127 4.20 -6.69 -24.24
N VAL A 128 5.35 -6.18 -23.83
CA VAL A 128 5.53 -5.00 -22.98
C VAL A 128 6.35 -3.99 -23.74
N MET A 129 5.93 -2.74 -23.76
CA MET A 129 6.70 -1.64 -24.33
C MET A 129 7.14 -0.73 -23.20
N ILE A 130 8.43 -0.36 -23.16
CA ILE A 130 8.98 0.50 -22.13
C ILE A 130 9.67 1.69 -22.79
N GLU A 131 9.12 2.88 -22.57
CA GLU A 131 9.75 4.13 -22.95
C GLU A 131 10.80 4.49 -21.89
N ALA A 132 12.07 4.34 -22.24
CA ALA A 132 13.20 4.55 -21.35
C ALA A 132 13.85 5.92 -21.56
N CYS A 133 13.94 6.68 -20.47
CA CYS A 133 14.73 7.90 -20.37
C CYS A 133 16.25 7.55 -20.34
N PRO A 134 17.16 8.36 -20.93
CA PRO A 134 18.60 8.15 -20.82
C PRO A 134 19.04 8.14 -19.35
N GLY A 135 19.74 7.10 -18.90
CA GLY A 135 20.21 6.98 -17.50
C GLY A 135 19.43 6.00 -16.63
N LEU A 136 18.41 5.30 -17.17
CA LEU A 136 17.87 4.09 -16.54
C LEU A 136 19.00 3.07 -16.36
N GLU A 137 19.46 2.90 -15.12
CA GLU A 137 20.67 2.14 -14.78
C GLU A 137 20.69 0.72 -15.36
N PRO A 138 21.88 0.13 -15.60
CA PRO A 138 22.04 -1.26 -16.05
C PRO A 138 21.33 -2.31 -15.18
N ARG A 139 21.04 -2.00 -13.91
CA ARG A 139 20.34 -2.91 -12.97
C ARG A 139 18.83 -2.97 -13.22
N VAL A 140 18.19 -1.85 -13.58
CA VAL A 140 16.74 -1.81 -13.88
C VAL A 140 16.44 -2.64 -15.12
N MET A 141 17.31 -2.54 -16.13
CA MET A 141 17.25 -3.36 -17.34
C MET A 141 17.31 -4.86 -17.03
N ARG A 142 18.24 -5.31 -16.18
CA ARG A 142 18.36 -6.72 -15.79
C ARG A 142 17.16 -7.26 -15.03
N ILE A 143 16.54 -6.44 -14.18
CA ILE A 143 15.34 -6.83 -13.42
C ILE A 143 14.16 -7.02 -14.38
N LEU A 144 14.01 -6.13 -15.36
CA LEU A 144 12.96 -6.18 -16.37
C LEU A 144 13.18 -7.33 -17.37
N GLU A 145 14.42 -7.65 -17.74
CA GLU A 145 14.80 -8.84 -18.51
C GLU A 145 14.48 -10.14 -17.74
N HIS A 146 14.73 -10.17 -16.43
CA HIS A 146 14.32 -11.31 -15.60
C HIS A 146 12.81 -11.46 -15.50
N ALA A 147 12.08 -10.35 -15.34
CA ALA A 147 10.61 -10.37 -15.33
C ALA A 147 10.06 -10.85 -16.69
N SER A 148 10.65 -10.40 -17.80
CA SER A 148 10.35 -10.88 -19.16
C SER A 148 10.51 -12.40 -19.29
N ALA A 149 11.67 -12.92 -18.87
CA ALA A 149 11.97 -14.36 -18.93
C ALA A 149 11.06 -15.20 -18.03
N ALA A 150 10.72 -14.69 -16.84
CA ALA A 150 9.85 -15.39 -15.89
C ALA A 150 8.38 -15.39 -16.31
N LEU A 151 7.92 -14.35 -17.02
CA LEU A 151 6.52 -14.17 -17.42
C LEU A 151 6.24 -14.67 -18.84
N GLY A 152 7.26 -14.94 -19.65
CA GLY A 152 7.11 -15.38 -21.04
C GLY A 152 6.56 -14.29 -21.97
N VAL A 153 6.82 -13.02 -21.67
CA VAL A 153 6.29 -11.85 -22.40
C VAL A 153 7.43 -11.13 -23.11
N SER A 154 7.27 -10.77 -24.38
CA SER A 154 8.29 -10.00 -25.10
C SER A 154 8.41 -8.57 -24.55
N VAL A 155 9.62 -8.04 -24.35
CA VAL A 155 9.83 -6.66 -23.87
C VAL A 155 10.57 -5.86 -24.94
N GLU A 156 10.03 -4.70 -25.32
CA GLU A 156 10.63 -3.76 -26.27
C GLU A 156 10.92 -2.42 -25.62
N PHE A 157 12.11 -1.87 -25.88
CA PHE A 157 12.52 -0.56 -25.40
C PHE A 157 12.40 0.48 -26.50
N VAL A 158 11.74 1.58 -26.18
CA VAL A 158 11.59 2.73 -27.07
C VAL A 158 12.28 3.94 -26.44
N LYS A 159 12.97 4.72 -27.26
CA LYS A 159 13.65 5.94 -26.81
C LYS A 159 12.61 6.98 -26.38
N CYS A 160 12.86 7.64 -25.25
CA CYS A 160 11.99 8.70 -24.75
C CYS A 160 11.71 9.77 -25.83
N ARG A 161 10.43 10.02 -26.12
CA ARG A 161 9.96 10.92 -27.18
C ARG A 161 9.88 12.38 -26.72
N GLY A 162 9.98 12.65 -25.41
CA GLY A 162 9.90 14.00 -24.82
C GLY A 162 11.06 14.32 -23.86
N GLY A 163 11.29 15.61 -23.62
CA GLY A 163 12.16 16.06 -22.52
C GLY A 163 11.58 15.70 -21.16
N ALA A 164 12.40 15.74 -20.10
CA ALA A 164 12.00 15.42 -18.72
C ALA A 164 10.84 16.33 -18.27
N GLY A 165 9.61 15.88 -18.43
CA GLY A 165 8.45 16.73 -18.21
C GLY A 165 7.15 15.99 -18.39
N ALA A 166 6.74 15.28 -17.33
CA ALA A 166 5.41 15.33 -16.74
C ALA A 166 5.23 14.13 -15.79
N LEU A 167 5.70 14.27 -14.54
CA LEU A 167 5.00 13.59 -13.46
C LEU A 167 3.60 14.18 -13.44
N ALA A 168 2.63 13.39 -13.93
CA ALA A 168 1.24 13.79 -14.00
C ALA A 168 0.77 14.31 -12.65
N VAL A 169 -0.08 15.35 -12.68
CA VAL A 169 -0.75 15.92 -11.51
C VAL A 169 -1.57 14.81 -10.85
N LEU A 170 -1.02 14.22 -9.78
CA LEU A 170 -1.73 13.27 -8.94
C LEU A 170 -2.46 14.07 -7.87
N GLY A 171 -3.80 14.01 -7.89
CA GLY A 171 -4.62 14.54 -6.80
C GLY A 171 -4.27 13.91 -5.45
N GLU A 172 -4.70 14.53 -4.36
CA GLU A 172 -4.55 13.92 -3.04
C GLU A 172 -5.32 12.59 -2.98
N ALA A 173 -4.70 11.56 -2.39
CA ALA A 173 -5.39 10.31 -2.15
C ALA A 173 -6.49 10.57 -1.11
N GLU A 174 -7.73 10.20 -1.45
CA GLU A 174 -8.84 10.33 -0.53
C GLU A 174 -8.54 9.63 0.81
N PRO A 175 -8.77 10.33 1.95
CA PRO A 175 -8.61 9.74 3.27
C PRO A 175 -9.55 8.54 3.39
N ILE A 176 -9.04 7.45 3.96
CA ILE A 176 -9.83 6.24 4.24
C ILE A 176 -10.03 6.09 5.73
N ASP A 177 -11.13 5.42 6.08
CA ASP A 177 -11.36 4.98 7.44
C ASP A 177 -10.49 3.74 7.74
N MET A 178 -9.24 4.00 8.13
CA MET A 178 -8.29 2.93 8.46
C MET A 178 -8.78 2.08 9.63
N LEU A 179 -9.53 2.68 10.57
CA LEU A 179 -10.05 2.00 11.74
C LEU A 179 -11.15 1.00 11.36
N GLU A 180 -12.05 1.40 10.46
CA GLU A 180 -13.09 0.51 9.92
C GLU A 180 -12.49 -0.72 9.24
N ILE A 181 -11.46 -0.53 8.41
CA ILE A 181 -10.80 -1.64 7.72
C ILE A 181 -10.13 -2.60 8.72
N ALA A 182 -9.56 -2.06 9.80
CA ALA A 182 -8.84 -2.82 10.80
C ALA A 182 -9.74 -3.54 11.82
N LEU A 183 -10.82 -2.89 12.26
CA LEU A 183 -11.67 -3.37 13.36
C LEU A 183 -13.02 -3.94 12.90
N GLY A 184 -13.48 -3.59 11.69
CA GLY A 184 -14.79 -4.01 11.18
C GLY A 184 -15.91 -3.65 12.16
N ASP A 185 -16.63 -4.67 12.63
CA ASP A 185 -17.75 -4.51 13.55
C ASP A 185 -17.35 -3.90 14.92
N LEU A 186 -16.07 -4.00 15.30
CA LEU A 186 -15.54 -3.40 16.53
C LEU A 186 -15.15 -1.93 16.37
N LYS A 187 -15.37 -1.31 15.20
CA LYS A 187 -14.95 0.06 14.90
C LYS A 187 -15.43 1.06 15.95
N LYS A 188 -16.70 0.99 16.36
CA LYS A 188 -17.27 1.93 17.34
C LYS A 188 -16.53 1.81 18.68
N THR A 189 -16.44 0.60 19.21
CA THR A 189 -15.72 0.30 20.45
C THR A 189 -14.26 0.74 20.39
N GLY A 190 -13.57 0.49 19.27
CA GLY A 190 -12.19 0.94 19.10
C GLY A 190 -12.04 2.46 19.00
N SER A 191 -13.02 3.13 18.39
CA SER A 191 -13.07 4.59 18.33
C SER A 191 -13.25 5.18 19.72
N ASP A 192 -14.13 4.60 20.53
CA ASP A 192 -14.37 5.01 21.91
C ASP A 192 -13.08 4.86 22.74
N ILE A 193 -12.37 3.73 22.61
CA ILE A 193 -11.07 3.51 23.26
C ILE A 193 -10.03 4.55 22.84
N LEU A 194 -9.92 4.86 21.54
CA LEU A 194 -8.98 5.88 21.05
C LEU A 194 -9.33 7.26 21.62
N SER A 195 -10.61 7.62 21.65
CA SER A 195 -11.08 8.89 22.22
C SER A 195 -10.74 9.02 23.70
N GLU A 196 -10.89 7.96 24.49
CA GLU A 196 -10.50 7.95 25.91
C GLU A 196 -8.99 8.19 26.10
N VAL A 197 -8.15 7.49 25.32
CA VAL A 197 -6.69 7.66 25.41
C VAL A 197 -6.26 9.05 24.96
N VAL A 198 -6.88 9.60 23.91
CA VAL A 198 -6.60 10.98 23.43
C VAL A 198 -7.08 12.01 24.45
N GLY A 199 -8.27 11.84 25.04
CA GLY A 199 -8.80 12.68 26.11
C GLY A 199 -7.92 12.68 27.37
N GLY A 200 -7.23 11.56 27.65
CA GLY A 200 -6.20 11.43 28.68
C GLY A 200 -4.85 12.08 28.34
N GLY A 201 -4.75 12.87 27.28
CA GLY A 201 -3.51 13.51 26.83
C GLY A 201 -2.65 12.63 25.92
N GLY A 202 -3.23 11.59 25.32
CA GLY A 202 -2.55 10.66 24.41
C GLY A 202 -1.81 9.52 25.11
N VAL A 203 -1.94 9.39 26.44
CA VAL A 203 -1.35 8.32 27.24
C VAL A 203 -2.30 7.89 28.35
N MET A 204 -2.39 6.59 28.60
CA MET A 204 -3.16 6.04 29.71
C MET A 204 -2.48 4.81 30.32
N THR A 205 -2.68 4.57 31.62
CA THR A 205 -2.18 3.33 32.24
C THR A 205 -3.02 2.14 31.78
N GLY A 206 -2.37 1.00 31.55
CA GLY A 206 -3.04 -0.22 31.14
C GLY A 206 -4.07 -0.69 32.17
N ARG A 207 -3.82 -0.47 33.48
CA ARG A 207 -4.80 -0.78 34.52
C ARG A 207 -6.09 0.03 34.36
N ALA A 208 -5.97 1.35 34.23
CA ALA A 208 -7.13 2.22 34.03
C ALA A 208 -7.91 1.87 32.76
N LEU A 209 -7.21 1.50 31.68
CA LEU A 209 -7.89 1.05 30.47
C LEU A 209 -8.61 -0.27 30.67
N MET A 210 -7.96 -1.27 31.27
CA MET A 210 -8.55 -2.60 31.46
C MET A 210 -9.78 -2.57 32.38
N ASP A 211 -9.85 -1.64 33.32
CA ASP A 211 -11.03 -1.44 34.19
C ASP A 211 -12.27 -0.95 33.42
N LEU A 212 -12.08 -0.39 32.21
CA LEU A 212 -13.15 0.15 31.36
C LEU A 212 -13.63 -0.81 30.26
N LEU A 213 -12.93 -1.94 30.05
CA LEU A 213 -13.16 -2.80 28.89
C LEU A 213 -13.93 -4.08 29.25
N ASP A 214 -15.00 -4.32 28.51
CA ASP A 214 -15.64 -5.63 28.42
C ASP A 214 -14.91 -6.55 27.42
N GLU A 215 -15.46 -7.74 27.14
CA GLU A 215 -14.83 -8.67 26.19
C GLU A 215 -14.65 -8.07 24.78
N GLN A 216 -15.60 -7.26 24.31
CA GLN A 216 -15.50 -6.62 23.00
C GLN A 216 -14.42 -5.54 23.01
N GLY A 217 -14.34 -4.76 24.10
CA GLY A 217 -13.30 -3.78 24.35
C GLY A 217 -11.91 -4.40 24.38
N LEU A 218 -11.75 -5.56 25.03
CA LEU A 218 -10.47 -6.29 25.05
C LEU A 218 -10.07 -6.79 23.65
N ARG A 219 -11.03 -7.26 22.84
CA ARG A 219 -10.77 -7.64 21.44
C ARG A 219 -10.38 -6.43 20.61
N ALA A 220 -11.10 -5.31 20.74
CA ALA A 220 -10.80 -4.07 20.04
C ALA A 220 -9.41 -3.53 20.40
N LEU A 221 -9.06 -3.52 21.69
CA LEU A 221 -7.74 -3.11 22.17
C LEU A 221 -6.61 -3.95 21.57
N ARG A 222 -6.78 -5.28 21.48
CA ARG A 222 -5.79 -6.16 20.85
C ARG A 222 -5.58 -5.79 19.38
N LEU A 223 -6.64 -5.50 18.64
CA LEU A 223 -6.53 -5.07 17.24
C LEU A 223 -5.91 -3.67 17.10
N LEU A 224 -6.27 -2.72 17.97
CA LEU A 224 -5.65 -1.39 18.01
C LEU A 224 -4.14 -1.45 18.23
N LEU A 225 -3.67 -2.36 19.09
CA LEU A 225 -2.24 -2.61 19.30
C LEU A 225 -1.60 -3.35 18.12
N ALA A 226 -2.25 -4.39 17.61
CA ALA A 226 -1.74 -5.20 16.50
C ALA A 226 -1.58 -4.39 15.20
N PHE A 227 -2.49 -3.46 14.96
CA PHE A 227 -2.44 -2.56 13.82
C PHE A 227 -1.83 -1.20 14.18
N ASP A 228 -1.08 -1.05 15.27
CA ASP A 228 -0.31 0.17 15.58
C ASP A 228 -1.14 1.47 15.57
N PHE A 229 -2.40 1.44 16.01
CA PHE A 229 -3.16 2.64 16.41
C PHE A 229 -2.83 3.06 17.85
N LEU A 230 -2.50 2.06 18.68
CA LEU A 230 -1.99 2.22 20.03
C LEU A 230 -0.65 1.50 20.15
N ARG A 231 0.19 1.96 21.08
CA ARG A 231 1.45 1.32 21.45
C ARG A 231 1.50 1.07 22.95
N ALA A 232 1.99 -0.10 23.33
CA ALA A 232 2.15 -0.48 24.71
C ALA A 232 3.63 -0.50 25.10
N TYR A 233 3.99 0.18 26.19
CA TYR A 233 5.35 0.19 26.73
C TYR A 233 5.35 -0.24 28.20
N PRO A 234 6.32 -1.06 28.62
CA PRO A 234 6.50 -1.37 30.03
C PRO A 234 6.98 -0.13 30.79
N SER A 235 6.48 0.04 32.01
CA SER A 235 6.86 1.10 32.94
C SER A 235 6.96 0.55 34.37
N GLN A 236 7.53 1.33 35.29
CA GLN A 236 7.63 0.92 36.70
C GLN A 236 6.26 0.72 37.38
N GLY A 237 5.21 1.39 36.89
CA GLY A 237 3.82 1.29 37.38
C GLY A 237 2.95 0.26 36.63
N GLY A 238 3.54 -0.54 35.73
CA GLY A 238 2.80 -1.47 34.87
C GLY A 238 2.89 -1.08 33.39
N LEU A 239 1.84 -1.30 32.62
CA LEU A 239 1.81 -0.99 31.19
C LEU A 239 1.37 0.47 30.98
N LEU A 240 2.06 1.20 30.11
CA LEU A 240 1.58 2.48 29.57
C LEU A 240 1.13 2.27 28.13
N ILE A 241 -0.04 2.81 27.80
CA ILE A 241 -0.65 2.75 26.48
C ILE A 241 -0.64 4.16 25.90
N TYR A 242 -0.02 4.31 24.74
CA TYR A 242 0.13 5.57 24.02
C TYR A 242 -0.62 5.51 22.70
N VAL A 243 -1.17 6.65 22.27
CA VAL A 243 -1.65 6.81 20.91
C VAL A 243 -0.46 6.88 19.94
N SER A 244 -0.53 6.13 18.84
CA SER A 244 0.48 6.23 17.78
C SER A 244 0.20 7.45 16.89
N GLU A 245 1.15 7.81 16.01
CA GLU A 245 0.90 8.85 15.01
C GLU A 245 -0.30 8.51 14.12
N LYS A 246 -0.44 7.24 13.72
CA LYS A 246 -1.58 6.78 12.93
C LYS A 246 -2.90 6.86 13.70
N GLY A 247 -2.89 6.49 14.99
CA GLY A 247 -4.05 6.60 15.86
C GLY A 247 -4.48 8.05 16.10
N LEU A 248 -3.50 8.94 16.28
CA LEU A 248 -3.73 10.36 16.49
C LEU A 248 -4.31 11.02 15.23
N GLU A 249 -3.77 10.71 14.05
CA GLU A 249 -4.28 11.23 12.78
C GLU A 249 -5.75 10.83 12.56
N TYR A 250 -6.11 9.58 12.87
CA TYR A 250 -7.50 9.14 12.81
C TYR A 250 -8.39 9.93 13.77
N ALA A 251 -7.98 10.06 15.03
CA ALA A 251 -8.76 10.77 16.04
C ALA A 251 -8.99 12.25 15.68
N LEU A 252 -7.96 12.92 15.15
CA LEU A 252 -8.05 14.32 14.73
C LEU A 252 -8.89 14.52 13.46
N SER A 253 -8.96 13.53 12.56
CA SER A 253 -9.82 13.60 11.37
C SER A 253 -11.32 13.56 11.67
N ARG A 254 -11.69 13.25 12.93
CA ARG A 254 -13.07 13.11 13.41
C ARG A 254 -13.50 14.24 14.37
N ALA A 255 -12.58 15.11 14.78
CA ALA A 255 -12.83 16.27 15.64
C ALA A 255 -13.25 17.49 14.81
#